data_AF-A0A926HMJ0-F1
#
_entry.id   AF-A0A926HMJ0-F1
#
_cell.length_a   1.000
_cell.length_b   1.000
_cell.length_c   1.000
_cell.angle_alpha   90.00
_cell.angle_beta   90.00
_cell.angle_gamma   90.00
#
_symmetry.space_group_name_H-M   'P 1'
#
loop_
_entity.id
_entity.type
_entity.pdbx_description
1 polymer ?
#
loop_
_entity_poly.entity_id
_entity_poly.type
_entity_poly.pdbx_seq_one_letter_code
_entity_poly.pdbx_strand_id
1 'polypeptide(L)'
;MSVVWLLVAIGVLCLAQAWLFALAGPLKIGYKRTFSTSEAYEGEEIELVEVISNAKLLPLPWLRVESYISQNLQFHGQSDLTVSGGRYHRSLFFLPGYRRITRRHKVKCLKRGYYKLESVNLSVGDLVGIKHASGSRAVQAEVTVYPRLFDIGEMPTESLRWQGDVVVRRYIQSDPYLVNGIRDYAAGDRQKDIHWAATARRGHLQVKTHDFTASPRVMMVVNVQRDAGQWGELGEQEAEVIERGISYAASLAAWAVSLGLEAGMTTNGDIDGLQEPLYIEPAGGNDQLRSILGALAHLRIHRKLTLPTLLEQVEAMLPGGMDFAVVSNYWDETLEMHAGRLRALGNTVTYLPIPQAEGDRAAS
;
A
#
# COMPACT_ATOMS: atom_id res chain seq x y z
N MET A 1 -65.98 13.41 25.50
CA MET A 1 -66.15 11.98 25.17
C MET A 1 -65.42 11.59 23.87
N SER A 2 -65.54 12.35 22.77
CA SER A 2 -64.85 12.04 21.49
C SER A 2 -63.31 12.00 21.57
N VAL A 3 -62.71 12.91 22.33
CA VAL A 3 -61.24 12.98 22.48
C VAL A 3 -60.65 11.76 23.19
N VAL A 4 -61.35 11.23 24.21
CA VAL A 4 -60.88 10.05 24.96
C VAL A 4 -60.88 8.81 24.07
N TRP A 5 -61.92 8.62 23.26
CA TRP A 5 -61.99 7.52 22.29
C TRP A 5 -60.93 7.63 21.18
N LEU A 6 -60.61 8.86 20.74
CA LEU A 6 -59.52 9.09 19.80
C LEU A 6 -58.16 8.64 20.38
N LEU A 7 -57.87 9.00 21.63
CA LEU A 7 -56.62 8.63 22.30
C LEU A 7 -56.51 7.11 22.53
N VAL A 8 -57.62 6.47 22.91
CA VAL A 8 -57.67 5.00 23.04
C VAL A 8 -57.44 4.32 21.69
N ALA A 9 -58.07 4.81 20.62
CA ALA A 9 -57.88 4.28 19.27
C ALA A 9 -56.43 4.42 18.80
N ILE A 10 -55.77 5.56 19.06
CA ILE A 10 -54.34 5.77 18.77
C ILE A 10 -53.49 4.79 19.58
N GLY A 11 -53.76 4.62 20.87
CA GLY A 11 -53.03 3.67 21.72
C GLY A 11 -53.13 2.22 21.22
N VAL A 12 -54.33 1.77 20.85
CA VAL A 12 -54.55 0.45 20.28
C VAL A 12 -53.82 0.30 18.94
N LEU A 13 -53.86 1.32 18.08
CA LEU A 13 -53.14 1.31 16.80
C LEU A 13 -51.62 1.22 17.00
N CYS A 14 -51.05 1.98 17.94
CA CYS A 14 -49.63 1.92 18.27
C CYS A 14 -49.21 0.54 18.78
N LEU A 15 -50.02 -0.09 19.65
CA LEU A 15 -49.76 -1.44 20.16
C LEU A 15 -49.88 -2.51 19.07
N ALA A 16 -50.91 -2.42 18.22
CA ALA A 16 -51.09 -3.33 17.09
C ALA A 16 -49.92 -3.24 16.10
N GLN A 17 -49.47 -2.02 15.81
CA GLN A 17 -48.30 -1.77 14.99
C GLN A 17 -47.03 -2.36 15.63
N ALA A 18 -46.79 -2.12 16.92
CA ALA A 18 -45.62 -2.65 17.63
C ALA A 18 -45.60 -4.19 17.65
N TRP A 19 -46.76 -4.82 17.84
CA TRP A 19 -46.91 -6.28 17.81
C TRP A 19 -46.62 -6.87 16.43
N LEU A 20 -47.13 -6.23 15.36
CA LEU A 20 -46.84 -6.62 13.98
C LEU A 20 -45.33 -6.56 13.66
N PHE A 21 -44.65 -5.52 14.15
CA PHE A 21 -43.19 -5.39 14.00
C PHE A 21 -42.41 -6.44 14.79
N ALA A 22 -42.88 -6.80 15.99
CA ALA A 22 -42.24 -7.83 16.81
C ALA A 22 -42.34 -9.22 16.16
N LEU A 23 -43.50 -9.57 15.59
CA LEU A 23 -43.71 -10.81 14.83
C LEU A 23 -42.86 -10.86 13.55
N ALA A 24 -42.75 -9.72 12.88
CA ALA A 24 -41.94 -9.56 11.68
C ALA A 24 -40.47 -9.19 11.97
N GLY A 25 -39.99 -9.35 13.21
CA GLY A 25 -38.63 -9.04 13.70
C GLY A 25 -37.48 -9.70 12.90
N PRO A 26 -36.20 -9.50 13.27
CA PRO A 26 -35.03 -9.19 12.41
C PRO A 26 -34.62 -10.17 11.29
N LEU A 27 -35.35 -11.24 11.02
CA LEU A 27 -35.02 -12.21 9.96
C LEU A 27 -35.30 -11.61 8.57
N LYS A 28 -34.28 -11.52 7.71
CA LYS A 28 -34.33 -11.21 6.25
C LYS A 28 -34.15 -9.75 5.79
N ILE A 29 -33.36 -8.93 6.50
CA ILE A 29 -32.73 -7.76 5.86
C ILE A 29 -31.45 -8.26 5.18
N GLY A 30 -31.24 -7.96 3.90
CA GLY A 30 -30.01 -8.26 3.18
C GLY A 30 -29.12 -7.03 3.10
N TYR A 31 -27.86 -7.15 3.47
CA TYR A 31 -26.88 -6.07 3.36
C TYR A 31 -25.62 -6.59 2.68
N LYS A 32 -25.14 -5.86 1.68
CA LYS A 32 -23.85 -6.09 1.01
C LYS A 32 -23.14 -4.75 0.86
N ARG A 33 -21.84 -4.74 1.01
CA ARG A 33 -20.97 -3.58 0.77
C ARG A 33 -19.77 -4.06 -0.04
N THR A 34 -19.38 -3.28 -1.03
CA THR A 34 -18.24 -3.57 -1.91
C THR A 34 -17.59 -2.26 -2.32
N PHE A 35 -16.27 -2.23 -2.42
CA PHE A 35 -15.57 -1.14 -3.11
C PHE A 35 -15.65 -1.36 -4.62
N SER A 36 -15.55 -0.28 -5.40
CA SER A 36 -15.50 -0.35 -6.87
C SER A 36 -14.22 -0.98 -7.39
N THR A 37 -13.13 -0.84 -6.65
CA THR A 37 -11.81 -1.40 -6.91
C THR A 37 -11.25 -2.00 -5.63
N SER A 38 -10.41 -3.03 -5.75
CA SER A 38 -9.66 -3.62 -4.63
C SER A 38 -8.38 -2.86 -4.30
N GLU A 39 -7.88 -2.08 -5.26
CA GLU A 39 -6.58 -1.38 -5.20
C GLU A 39 -6.77 0.07 -5.66
N ALA A 40 -6.14 1.01 -4.95
CA ALA A 40 -6.12 2.43 -5.28
C ALA A 40 -4.82 3.07 -4.76
N TYR A 41 -4.45 4.24 -5.27
CA TYR A 41 -3.33 5.02 -4.73
C TYR A 41 -3.82 6.06 -3.71
N GLU A 42 -2.92 6.46 -2.81
CA GLU A 42 -3.14 7.59 -1.92
C GLU A 42 -3.44 8.86 -2.72
N GLY A 43 -4.53 9.54 -2.35
CA GLY A 43 -5.06 10.72 -3.02
C GLY A 43 -6.19 10.42 -4.00
N GLU A 44 -6.34 9.18 -4.47
CA GLU A 44 -7.38 8.80 -5.43
C GLU A 44 -8.77 8.72 -4.81
N GLU A 45 -9.79 8.86 -5.66
CA GLU A 45 -11.19 8.69 -5.29
C GLU A 45 -11.73 7.35 -5.81
N ILE A 46 -12.34 6.59 -4.91
CA ILE A 46 -13.00 5.31 -5.18
C ILE A 46 -14.48 5.36 -4.80
N GLU A 47 -15.28 4.41 -5.28
CA GLU A 47 -16.68 4.30 -4.88
C GLU A 47 -16.90 3.17 -3.88
N LEU A 48 -17.54 3.49 -2.75
CA LEU A 48 -18.10 2.50 -1.85
C LEU A 48 -19.57 2.26 -2.23
N VAL A 49 -19.89 1.05 -2.65
CA VAL A 49 -21.23 0.65 -3.06
C VAL A 49 -21.89 -0.15 -1.93
N GLU A 50 -22.98 0.38 -1.40
CA GLU A 50 -23.80 -0.26 -0.39
C GLU A 50 -25.13 -0.70 -0.98
N VAL A 51 -25.47 -1.97 -0.76
CA VAL A 51 -26.69 -2.59 -1.24
C VAL A 51 -27.48 -3.08 -0.04
N ILE A 52 -28.65 -2.47 0.15
CA ILE A 52 -29.58 -2.78 1.22
C ILE A 52 -30.86 -3.34 0.60
N SER A 53 -31.33 -4.48 1.09
CA SER A 53 -32.52 -5.14 0.58
C SER A 53 -33.46 -5.53 1.72
N ASN A 54 -34.74 -5.23 1.55
CA ASN A 54 -35.81 -5.68 2.43
C ASN A 54 -36.57 -6.79 1.70
N ALA A 55 -36.35 -8.04 2.11
CA ALA A 55 -37.06 -9.18 1.54
C ALA A 55 -38.42 -9.45 2.24
N LYS A 56 -38.90 -8.51 3.05
CA LYS A 56 -40.19 -8.60 3.77
C LYS A 56 -41.27 -7.82 3.02
N LEU A 57 -42.52 -8.17 3.28
CA LEU A 57 -43.67 -7.35 2.88
C LEU A 57 -43.78 -6.08 3.75
N LEU A 58 -43.41 -6.19 5.04
CA LEU A 58 -43.49 -5.06 5.97
C LEU A 58 -42.44 -3.99 5.63
N PRO A 59 -42.84 -2.72 5.45
CA PRO A 59 -41.90 -1.62 5.27
C PRO A 59 -41.10 -1.39 6.55
N LEU A 60 -39.86 -0.94 6.40
CA LEU A 60 -39.00 -0.48 7.49
C LEU A 60 -39.09 1.05 7.52
N PRO A 61 -39.81 1.64 8.51
CA PRO A 61 -40.00 3.08 8.61
C PRO A 61 -38.66 3.81 8.78
N TRP A 62 -37.76 3.19 9.53
CA TRP A 62 -36.38 3.60 9.62
C TRP A 62 -35.47 2.37 9.78
N LEU A 63 -34.39 2.38 9.02
CA LEU A 63 -33.27 1.46 9.11
C LEU A 63 -32.04 2.32 9.31
N ARG A 64 -31.39 2.16 10.45
CA ARG A 64 -30.11 2.77 10.76
C ARG A 64 -29.01 1.78 10.48
N VAL A 65 -28.04 2.21 9.69
CA VAL A 65 -26.84 1.48 9.34
C VAL A 65 -25.67 2.21 9.95
N GLU A 66 -24.97 1.57 10.87
CA GLU A 66 -23.79 2.12 11.55
C GLU A 66 -22.60 1.23 11.24
N SER A 67 -21.51 1.82 10.79
CA SER A 67 -20.27 1.09 10.55
C SER A 67 -19.06 1.95 10.90
N TYR A 68 -18.05 1.31 11.47
CA TYR A 68 -16.77 1.94 11.71
C TYR A 68 -16.01 2.05 10.39
N ILE A 69 -15.60 3.27 10.05
CA ILE A 69 -14.77 3.53 8.87
C ILE A 69 -13.56 4.35 9.31
N SER A 70 -12.38 3.99 8.80
CA SER A 70 -11.14 4.72 9.10
C SER A 70 -11.26 6.19 8.67
N GLN A 71 -10.66 7.08 9.45
CA GLN A 71 -10.64 8.52 9.17
C GLN A 71 -9.87 8.85 7.89
N ASN A 72 -8.96 7.97 7.50
CA ASN A 72 -8.18 8.08 6.26
C ASN A 72 -9.00 7.81 5.00
N LEU A 73 -10.25 7.34 5.13
CA LEU A 73 -11.20 7.20 4.03
C LEU A 73 -12.24 8.32 4.15
N GLN A 74 -12.07 9.40 3.38
CA GLN A 74 -12.92 10.58 3.48
C GLN A 74 -14.11 10.52 2.52
N PHE A 75 -15.31 10.65 3.07
CA PHE A 75 -16.56 10.68 2.30
C PHE A 75 -16.88 12.10 1.86
N HIS A 76 -17.22 12.29 0.58
CA HIS A 76 -17.69 13.58 0.07
C HIS A 76 -19.18 13.79 0.40
N GLY A 77 -19.53 14.94 1.00
CA GLY A 77 -20.92 15.41 1.08
C GLY A 77 -21.78 14.92 2.26
N GLN A 78 -21.19 14.34 3.32
CA GLN A 78 -21.93 14.05 4.56
C GLN A 78 -21.32 14.76 5.76
N SER A 79 -22.07 15.73 6.28
CA SER A 79 -21.82 16.42 7.54
C SER A 79 -22.27 15.51 8.69
N ASP A 80 -21.43 14.58 9.14
CA ASP A 80 -21.73 13.76 10.32
C ASP A 80 -20.52 13.66 11.27
N LEU A 81 -20.62 14.53 12.29
CA LEU A 81 -20.21 14.42 13.69
C LEU A 81 -18.84 13.77 13.99
N THR A 82 -17.87 14.66 14.20
CA THR A 82 -16.62 14.43 14.94
C THR A 82 -16.88 13.80 16.31
N VAL A 83 -16.44 12.55 16.48
CA VAL A 83 -16.06 12.00 17.78
C VAL A 83 -14.68 11.37 17.59
N SER A 84 -13.75 11.73 18.47
CA SER A 84 -12.34 11.35 18.44
C SER A 84 -12.15 9.83 18.30
N GLY A 85 -11.26 9.38 17.40
CA GLY A 85 -10.79 7.98 17.32
C GLY A 85 -11.36 7.10 16.19
N GLY A 86 -12.34 7.57 15.42
CA GLY A 86 -12.82 6.87 14.22
C GLY A 86 -14.21 7.32 13.79
N ARG A 87 -14.44 7.42 12.47
CA ARG A 87 -15.72 7.91 11.95
C ARG A 87 -16.73 6.76 11.93
N TYR A 88 -17.73 6.85 12.79
CA TYR A 88 -18.94 6.04 12.65
C TYR A 88 -19.76 6.62 11.50
N HIS A 89 -19.75 5.94 10.35
CA HIS A 89 -20.64 6.29 9.25
C HIS A 89 -22.04 5.79 9.61
N ARG A 90 -22.94 6.72 9.91
CA ARG A 90 -24.32 6.46 10.26
C ARG A 90 -25.22 6.89 9.12
N SER A 91 -26.00 5.97 8.58
CA SER A 91 -26.99 6.26 7.54
C SER A 91 -28.38 5.84 7.97
N LEU A 92 -29.38 6.66 7.66
CA LEU A 92 -30.79 6.39 7.95
C LEU A 92 -31.56 6.22 6.66
N PHE A 93 -32.32 5.13 6.56
CA PHE A 93 -33.07 4.78 5.36
C PHE A 93 -34.52 4.45 5.70
N PHE A 94 -35.45 4.91 4.86
CA PHE A 94 -36.77 4.31 4.74
C PHE A 94 -36.70 3.21 3.67
N LEU A 95 -37.12 1.99 4.00
CA LEU A 95 -37.01 0.86 3.07
C LEU A 95 -38.33 0.10 2.96
N PRO A 96 -39.10 0.32 1.88
CA PRO A 96 -40.36 -0.37 1.65
C PRO A 96 -40.19 -1.90 1.52
N GLY A 97 -41.30 -2.62 1.62
CA GLY A 97 -41.31 -4.07 1.42
C GLY A 97 -40.86 -4.47 0.00
N TYR A 98 -40.12 -5.57 -0.10
CA TYR A 98 -39.56 -6.12 -1.35
C TYR A 98 -38.76 -5.12 -2.19
N ARG A 99 -38.16 -4.10 -1.57
CA ARG A 99 -37.33 -3.12 -2.25
C ARG A 99 -35.85 -3.29 -1.91
N ARG A 100 -35.04 -2.83 -2.85
CA ARG A 100 -33.58 -2.75 -2.74
C ARG A 100 -33.16 -1.31 -2.99
N ILE A 101 -32.32 -0.78 -2.11
CA ILE A 101 -31.65 0.51 -2.26
C ILE A 101 -30.18 0.22 -2.55
N THR A 102 -29.61 0.93 -3.52
CA THR A 102 -28.17 0.92 -3.79
C THR A 102 -27.66 2.35 -3.62
N ARG A 103 -26.73 2.54 -2.70
CA ARG A 103 -26.04 3.81 -2.47
C ARG A 103 -24.62 3.69 -2.96
N ARG A 104 -24.13 4.76 -3.59
CA ARG A 104 -22.74 4.89 -4.02
C ARG A 104 -22.18 6.11 -3.33
N HIS A 105 -21.12 5.90 -2.57
CA HIS A 105 -20.43 6.96 -1.84
C HIS A 105 -19.07 7.16 -2.48
N LYS A 106 -18.73 8.41 -2.81
CA LYS A 106 -17.38 8.75 -3.24
C LYS A 106 -16.50 8.87 -2.00
N VAL A 107 -15.41 8.11 -1.99
CA VAL A 107 -14.46 8.01 -0.89
C VAL A 107 -13.08 8.39 -1.42
N LYS A 108 -12.48 9.43 -0.84
CA LYS A 108 -11.11 9.82 -1.11
C LYS A 108 -10.17 9.10 -0.15
N CYS A 109 -9.17 8.42 -0.69
CA CYS A 109 -8.14 7.74 0.07
C CYS A 109 -7.09 8.76 0.51
N LEU A 110 -7.07 9.14 1.80
CA LEU A 110 -6.19 10.21 2.30
C LEU A 110 -4.78 9.72 2.67
N LYS A 111 -4.68 8.49 3.17
CA LYS A 111 -3.41 7.86 3.53
C LYS A 111 -3.38 6.44 3.01
N ARG A 112 -2.19 5.96 2.61
CA ARG A 112 -1.99 4.54 2.31
C ARG A 112 -2.38 3.67 3.50
N GLY A 113 -2.70 2.42 3.22
CA GLY A 113 -3.11 1.48 4.24
C GLY A 113 -3.94 0.35 3.67
N TYR A 114 -4.08 -0.71 4.45
CA TYR A 114 -5.06 -1.75 4.18
C TYR A 114 -6.31 -1.54 5.04
N TYR A 115 -7.44 -1.27 4.40
CA TYR A 115 -8.68 -0.92 5.07
C TYR A 115 -9.70 -2.04 4.95
N LYS A 116 -10.04 -2.68 6.07
CA LYS A 116 -11.10 -3.69 6.17
C LYS A 116 -12.35 -3.13 6.82
N LEU A 117 -13.49 -3.36 6.19
CA LEU A 117 -14.82 -3.07 6.73
C LEU A 117 -15.55 -4.38 7.03
N GLU A 118 -15.29 -4.92 8.22
CA GLU A 118 -15.66 -6.29 8.61
C GLU A 118 -17.10 -6.45 9.11
N SER A 119 -17.68 -5.37 9.66
CA SER A 119 -19.01 -5.44 10.25
C SER A 119 -19.82 -4.17 10.06
N VAL A 120 -21.13 -4.39 10.08
CA VAL A 120 -22.13 -3.32 10.08
C VAL A 120 -23.18 -3.62 11.14
N ASN A 121 -23.53 -2.60 11.90
CA ASN A 121 -24.61 -2.66 12.86
C ASN A 121 -25.87 -2.12 12.20
N LEU A 122 -26.88 -2.98 12.12
CA LEU A 122 -28.19 -2.65 11.57
C LEU A 122 -29.15 -2.49 12.74
N SER A 123 -29.77 -1.33 12.86
CA SER A 123 -30.82 -1.06 13.83
C SER A 123 -32.10 -0.69 13.10
N VAL A 124 -33.18 -1.39 13.41
CA VAL A 124 -34.52 -1.11 12.88
C VAL A 124 -35.48 -0.90 14.02
N GLY A 125 -36.54 -0.15 13.77
CA GLY A 125 -37.64 -0.08 14.72
C GLY A 125 -38.93 0.34 14.06
N ASP A 126 -39.93 0.43 14.90
CA ASP A 126 -41.25 0.90 14.55
C ASP A 126 -41.33 2.43 14.40
N LEU A 127 -42.47 2.90 13.87
CA LEU A 127 -42.77 4.32 13.72
C LEU A 127 -42.81 5.07 15.06
N VAL A 128 -43.26 4.40 16.13
CA VAL A 128 -43.51 5.03 17.44
C VAL A 128 -42.34 4.82 18.42
N GLY A 129 -41.36 3.98 18.09
CA GLY A 129 -40.18 3.71 18.91
C GLY A 129 -40.39 2.70 20.05
N ILE A 130 -41.52 1.99 20.10
CA ILE A 130 -41.86 1.01 21.15
C ILE A 130 -41.04 -0.27 21.00
N LYS A 131 -40.78 -0.70 19.75
CA LYS A 131 -40.01 -1.90 19.42
C LYS A 131 -38.85 -1.55 18.51
N HIS A 132 -37.66 -1.89 18.96
CA HIS A 132 -36.43 -1.83 18.18
C HIS A 132 -35.74 -3.18 18.18
N ALA A 133 -35.04 -3.47 17.08
CA ALA A 133 -34.16 -4.62 16.96
C ALA A 133 -32.84 -4.14 16.36
N SER A 134 -31.74 -4.52 16.99
CA SER A 134 -30.40 -4.31 16.48
C SER A 134 -29.73 -5.65 16.20
N GLY A 135 -28.84 -5.68 15.22
CA GLY A 135 -28.04 -6.85 14.92
C GLY A 135 -26.77 -6.45 14.18
N SER A 136 -25.65 -7.06 14.57
CA SER A 136 -24.42 -6.94 13.80
C SER A 136 -24.41 -7.95 12.66
N ARG A 137 -23.88 -7.55 11.52
CA ARG A 137 -23.71 -8.43 10.37
C ARG A 137 -22.28 -8.33 9.88
N ALA A 138 -21.65 -9.49 9.72
CA ALA A 138 -20.35 -9.60 9.06
C ALA A 138 -20.49 -9.21 7.58
N VAL A 139 -19.58 -8.36 7.14
CA VAL A 139 -19.43 -7.90 5.76
C VAL A 139 -17.95 -7.96 5.44
N GLN A 140 -17.61 -8.31 4.21
CA GLN A 140 -16.22 -8.37 3.78
C GLN A 140 -16.05 -7.42 2.62
N ALA A 141 -15.71 -6.17 2.94
CA ALA A 141 -15.29 -5.17 1.97
C ALA A 141 -13.91 -4.69 2.38
N GLU A 142 -12.96 -4.80 1.48
CA GLU A 142 -11.56 -4.43 1.71
C GLU A 142 -11.03 -3.62 0.54
N VAL A 143 -10.10 -2.73 0.84
CA VAL A 143 -9.35 -1.98 -0.17
C VAL A 143 -7.93 -1.77 0.31
N THR A 144 -6.98 -1.99 -0.59
CA THR A 144 -5.56 -1.72 -0.38
C THR A 144 -5.23 -0.39 -1.04
N VAL A 145 -4.84 0.59 -0.24
CA VAL A 145 -4.41 1.91 -0.70
C VAL A 145 -2.89 1.93 -0.72
N TYR A 146 -2.31 2.01 -1.92
CA TYR A 146 -0.88 2.11 -2.14
C TYR A 146 -0.32 3.48 -1.74
N PRO A 147 0.97 3.54 -1.33
CA PRO A 147 1.67 4.82 -1.15
C PRO A 147 1.55 5.70 -2.39
N ARG A 148 1.53 7.01 -2.19
CA ARG A 148 1.61 7.97 -3.30
C ARG A 148 2.95 7.79 -4.02
N LEU A 149 2.92 7.85 -5.35
CA LEU A 149 4.14 7.88 -6.16
C LEU A 149 4.59 9.32 -6.40
N PHE A 150 5.88 9.57 -6.26
CA PHE A 150 6.55 10.82 -6.63
C PHE A 150 7.03 10.75 -8.07
N ASP A 151 7.05 11.91 -8.74
CA ASP A 151 7.71 12.02 -10.02
C ASP A 151 9.22 11.89 -9.83
N ILE A 152 9.89 11.22 -10.78
CA ILE A 152 11.33 10.93 -10.70
C ILE A 152 12.18 12.22 -10.62
N GLY A 153 11.68 13.33 -11.17
CA GLY A 153 12.33 14.64 -11.08
C GLY A 153 12.29 15.28 -9.69
N GLU A 154 11.37 14.86 -8.82
CA GLU A 154 11.26 15.32 -7.42
C GLU A 154 12.16 14.49 -6.49
N MET A 155 12.76 13.41 -6.99
CA MET A 155 13.66 12.56 -6.23
C MET A 155 15.03 13.23 -6.09
N PRO A 156 15.69 13.15 -4.90
CA PRO A 156 17.05 13.65 -4.73
C PRO A 156 18.00 13.00 -5.76
N THR A 157 18.39 13.79 -6.76
CA THR A 157 19.17 13.36 -7.92
C THR A 157 20.57 12.87 -7.54
N GLU A 158 21.10 13.35 -6.40
CA GLU A 158 22.44 12.99 -5.90
C GLU A 158 22.52 11.55 -5.36
N SER A 159 21.40 11.01 -4.88
CA SER A 159 21.32 9.64 -4.34
C SER A 159 20.90 8.61 -5.39
N LEU A 160 20.39 9.08 -6.54
CA LEU A 160 20.15 8.30 -7.75
C LEU A 160 21.41 8.24 -8.64
N ARG A 161 22.51 7.66 -8.14
CA ARG A 161 23.65 7.19 -8.99
C ARG A 161 23.23 6.20 -10.10
N TRP A 162 21.96 5.83 -10.09
CA TRP A 162 21.23 5.04 -11.06
C TRP A 162 20.89 5.79 -12.36
N GLN A 163 21.06 7.12 -12.43
CA GLN A 163 20.63 7.91 -13.59
C GLN A 163 21.63 7.98 -14.77
N GLY A 164 22.78 7.30 -14.73
CA GLY A 164 23.62 7.29 -15.93
C GLY A 164 24.98 6.63 -15.84
N ASP A 165 25.63 6.59 -14.69
CA ASP A 165 27.00 6.03 -14.61
C ASP A 165 27.05 4.60 -14.07
N VAL A 166 26.19 4.23 -13.10
CA VAL A 166 26.23 2.86 -12.51
C VAL A 166 25.43 1.87 -13.36
N VAL A 167 24.25 2.28 -13.83
CA VAL A 167 23.44 1.50 -14.78
C VAL A 167 24.27 1.26 -16.05
N VAL A 168 24.88 2.30 -16.62
CA VAL A 168 25.76 2.17 -17.80
C VAL A 168 27.05 1.41 -17.48
N ARG A 169 27.69 1.55 -16.31
CA ARG A 169 28.88 0.74 -15.96
C ARG A 169 28.60 -0.76 -15.87
N ARG A 170 27.40 -1.18 -15.45
CA ARG A 170 27.02 -2.60 -15.51
C ARG A 170 26.72 -3.05 -16.94
N TYR A 171 26.10 -2.20 -17.76
CA TYR A 171 26.05 -2.37 -19.22
C TYR A 171 27.39 -2.12 -19.95
N ILE A 172 28.52 -1.99 -19.25
CA ILE A 172 29.86 -1.92 -19.87
C ILE A 172 30.63 -3.22 -19.67
N GLN A 173 30.30 -4.02 -18.65
CA GLN A 173 30.99 -5.28 -18.40
C GLN A 173 30.25 -6.45 -19.05
N SER A 174 30.56 -6.64 -20.33
CA SER A 174 30.06 -7.75 -21.13
C SER A 174 30.57 -9.10 -20.61
N ASP A 175 29.73 -10.13 -20.61
CA ASP A 175 30.11 -11.48 -20.19
C ASP A 175 30.99 -12.14 -21.27
N PRO A 176 32.26 -12.54 -20.97
CA PRO A 176 33.15 -13.17 -21.95
C PRO A 176 32.61 -14.48 -22.57
N TYR A 177 31.60 -15.10 -21.97
CA TYR A 177 31.02 -16.37 -22.41
C TYR A 177 29.75 -16.20 -23.26
N LEU A 178 29.09 -15.04 -23.21
CA LEU A 178 27.81 -14.80 -23.88
C LEU A 178 28.01 -13.99 -25.18
N VAL A 179 28.41 -14.67 -26.26
CA VAL A 179 28.66 -14.04 -27.57
C VAL A 179 27.33 -13.84 -28.32
N ASN A 180 26.88 -12.60 -28.49
CA ASN A 180 25.64 -12.23 -29.20
C ASN A 180 25.91 -11.66 -30.61
N GLY A 181 27.14 -11.75 -31.10
CA GLY A 181 27.42 -11.36 -32.47
C GLY A 181 28.88 -11.29 -32.82
N ILE A 182 29.12 -10.96 -34.09
CA ILE A 182 30.45 -10.69 -34.62
C ILE A 182 30.36 -9.40 -35.42
N ARG A 183 31.22 -8.44 -35.09
CA ARG A 183 31.33 -7.15 -35.78
C ARG A 183 32.77 -6.85 -36.19
N ASP A 184 32.93 -5.85 -37.04
CA ASP A 184 34.25 -5.36 -37.45
C ASP A 184 35.02 -4.78 -36.25
N TYR A 185 36.33 -5.05 -36.24
CA TYR A 185 37.26 -4.54 -35.22
C TYR A 185 37.35 -3.01 -35.29
N ALA A 186 37.17 -2.36 -34.14
CA ALA A 186 37.40 -0.93 -33.98
C ALA A 186 38.61 -0.68 -33.07
N ALA A 187 39.30 0.44 -33.29
CA ALA A 187 40.41 0.85 -32.44
C ALA A 187 39.92 1.09 -31.00
N GLY A 188 40.38 0.25 -30.06
CA GLY A 188 39.92 0.22 -28.66
C GLY A 188 39.39 -1.15 -28.24
N ASP A 189 39.09 -2.04 -29.19
CA ASP A 189 38.65 -3.40 -28.90
C ASP A 189 39.79 -4.27 -28.37
N ARG A 190 39.48 -5.07 -27.35
CA ARG A 190 40.44 -5.95 -26.68
C ARG A 190 40.84 -7.09 -27.61
N GLN A 191 42.15 -7.34 -27.73
CA GLN A 191 42.67 -8.38 -28.63
C GLN A 191 42.18 -9.80 -28.29
N LYS A 192 41.89 -10.06 -27.02
CA LYS A 192 41.36 -11.36 -26.56
C LYS A 192 39.98 -11.71 -27.14
N ASP A 193 39.24 -10.70 -27.60
CA ASP A 193 37.89 -10.84 -28.12
C ASP A 193 37.88 -11.00 -29.65
N ILE A 194 39.05 -11.10 -30.31
CA ILE A 194 39.15 -11.33 -31.76
C ILE A 194 38.67 -12.74 -32.11
N HIS A 195 37.73 -12.83 -33.06
CA HIS A 195 37.26 -14.09 -33.61
C HIS A 195 38.12 -14.52 -34.80
N TRP A 196 39.20 -15.28 -34.55
CA TRP A 196 40.16 -15.68 -35.57
C TRP A 196 39.55 -16.41 -36.78
N ALA A 197 38.62 -17.34 -36.55
CA ALA A 197 38.00 -18.08 -37.66
C ALA A 197 37.10 -17.20 -38.57
N ALA A 198 36.47 -16.16 -38.02
CA ALA A 198 35.65 -15.22 -38.79
C ALA A 198 36.54 -14.22 -39.55
N THR A 199 37.63 -13.78 -38.89
CA THR A 199 38.69 -12.95 -39.48
C THR A 199 39.32 -13.64 -40.70
N ALA A 200 39.67 -14.92 -40.59
CA ALA A 200 40.27 -15.69 -41.68
C ALA A 200 39.34 -15.83 -42.90
N ARG A 201 38.01 -15.85 -42.70
CA ARG A 201 37.03 -15.97 -43.80
C ARG A 201 36.70 -14.63 -44.48
N ARG A 202 36.68 -13.53 -43.73
CA ARG A 202 36.35 -12.19 -44.26
C ARG A 202 37.57 -11.38 -44.73
N GLY A 203 38.77 -11.75 -44.29
CA GLY A 203 40.02 -11.07 -44.67
C GLY A 203 40.32 -9.79 -43.88
N HIS A 204 39.50 -9.44 -42.89
CA HIS A 204 39.71 -8.32 -41.98
C HIS A 204 39.30 -8.70 -40.55
N LEU A 205 39.87 -8.00 -39.55
CA LEU A 205 39.68 -8.32 -38.13
C LEU A 205 38.21 -8.22 -37.71
N GLN A 206 37.74 -9.29 -37.08
CA GLN A 206 36.39 -9.42 -36.53
C GLN A 206 36.47 -9.64 -35.02
N VAL A 207 35.60 -8.99 -34.25
CA VAL A 207 35.53 -9.06 -32.79
C VAL A 207 34.21 -9.67 -32.35
N LYS A 208 34.27 -10.57 -31.37
CA LYS A 208 33.10 -11.12 -30.68
C LYS A 208 32.41 -10.00 -29.91
N THR A 209 31.14 -9.77 -30.19
CA THR A 209 30.31 -8.88 -29.38
C THR A 209 29.68 -9.72 -28.29
N HIS A 210 29.96 -9.36 -27.05
CA HIS A 210 29.48 -10.05 -25.86
C HIS A 210 28.25 -9.32 -25.32
N ASP A 211 27.25 -10.07 -24.87
CA ASP A 211 26.03 -9.55 -24.25
C ASP A 211 26.17 -9.49 -22.72
N PHE A 212 25.19 -8.89 -22.05
CA PHE A 212 25.21 -8.68 -20.60
C PHE A 212 24.42 -9.79 -19.89
N THR A 213 25.06 -10.56 -19.01
CA THR A 213 24.42 -11.67 -18.28
C THR A 213 23.81 -11.27 -16.93
N ALA A 214 24.18 -10.12 -16.36
CA ALA A 214 23.70 -9.71 -15.05
C ALA A 214 22.41 -8.87 -15.16
N SER A 215 21.25 -9.48 -14.90
CA SER A 215 20.05 -8.73 -14.53
C SER A 215 20.37 -7.92 -13.27
N PRO A 216 20.38 -6.58 -13.32
CA PRO A 216 20.59 -5.78 -12.13
C PRO A 216 19.44 -6.03 -11.14
N ARG A 217 19.79 -6.58 -9.98
CA ARG A 217 18.85 -6.86 -8.88
C ARG A 217 18.95 -5.76 -7.84
N VAL A 218 17.84 -5.07 -7.63
CA VAL A 218 17.69 -3.99 -6.66
C VAL A 218 17.05 -4.55 -5.41
N MET A 219 17.66 -4.32 -4.25
CA MET A 219 17.07 -4.63 -2.95
C MET A 219 16.83 -3.34 -2.18
N MET A 220 15.56 -2.96 -2.01
CA MET A 220 15.20 -1.80 -1.22
C MET A 220 15.11 -2.19 0.26
N VAL A 221 15.79 -1.43 1.12
CA VAL A 221 15.70 -1.58 2.57
C VAL A 221 14.94 -0.37 3.09
N VAL A 222 13.70 -0.56 3.53
CA VAL A 222 12.83 0.53 3.99
C VAL A 222 12.87 0.59 5.51
N ASN A 223 13.43 1.68 6.03
CA ASN A 223 13.54 1.91 7.47
C ASN A 223 12.31 2.67 8.02
N VAL A 224 11.73 2.18 9.11
CA VAL A 224 10.67 2.86 9.87
C VAL A 224 11.14 3.47 11.20
N GLN A 225 12.45 3.68 11.36
CA GLN A 225 13.02 4.38 12.51
C GLN A 225 13.43 5.80 12.18
N ARG A 226 13.15 6.73 13.11
CA ARG A 226 13.63 8.12 13.04
C ARG A 226 15.14 8.19 13.24
N ASP A 227 15.65 7.51 14.27
CA ASP A 227 17.05 7.47 14.67
C ASP A 227 17.43 6.13 15.33
N ALA A 228 18.73 5.91 15.54
CA ALA A 228 19.27 4.70 16.13
C ALA A 228 18.80 4.46 17.57
N GLY A 229 18.61 5.56 18.32
CA GLY A 229 18.20 5.57 19.71
C GLY A 229 16.70 5.74 19.89
N GLN A 230 15.86 5.46 18.89
CA GLN A 230 14.42 5.64 19.04
C GLN A 230 13.87 4.72 20.16
N TRP A 231 13.30 5.34 21.19
CA TRP A 231 12.58 4.68 22.27
C TRP A 231 11.15 5.23 22.33
N GLY A 232 10.15 4.35 22.16
CA GLY A 232 8.74 4.73 22.24
C GLY A 232 8.07 4.96 20.88
N GLU A 233 6.81 5.40 20.95
CA GLU A 233 5.99 5.74 19.78
C GLU A 233 6.43 7.07 19.17
N LEU A 234 6.31 7.16 17.85
CA LEU A 234 6.68 8.37 17.10
C LEU A 234 5.57 9.42 17.20
N GLY A 235 5.98 10.69 17.25
CA GLY A 235 5.06 11.81 17.07
C GLY A 235 4.50 11.85 15.63
N GLU A 236 3.39 12.55 15.42
CA GLU A 236 2.73 12.64 14.10
C GLU A 236 3.65 13.19 13.00
N GLN A 237 4.42 14.23 13.30
CA GLN A 237 5.37 14.84 12.36
C GLN A 237 6.50 13.87 11.98
N GLU A 238 6.97 13.09 12.95
CA GLU A 238 8.05 12.12 12.72
C GLU A 238 7.56 10.95 11.89
N ALA A 239 6.34 10.49 12.18
CA ALA A 239 5.66 9.49 11.38
C ALA A 239 5.50 9.97 9.93
N GLU A 240 5.11 11.23 9.69
CA GLU A 240 4.95 11.81 8.35
C GLU A 240 6.23 11.80 7.52
N VAL A 241 7.40 12.01 8.14
CA VAL A 241 8.70 11.86 7.46
C VAL A 241 8.87 10.41 6.98
N ILE A 242 8.54 9.44 7.82
CA ILE A 242 8.64 8.01 7.45
C ILE A 242 7.59 7.66 6.38
N GLU A 243 6.38 8.22 6.43
CA GLU A 243 5.37 8.06 5.37
C GLU A 243 5.92 8.51 4.00
N ARG A 244 6.65 9.63 3.99
CA ARG A 244 7.31 10.12 2.79
C ARG A 244 8.44 9.19 2.34
N GLY A 245 9.20 8.61 3.27
CA GLY A 245 10.19 7.58 2.97
C GLY A 245 9.58 6.32 2.33
N ILE A 246 8.41 5.89 2.81
CA ILE A 246 7.66 4.76 2.25
C ILE A 246 7.15 5.08 0.83
N SER A 247 6.63 6.29 0.63
CA SER A 247 6.22 6.79 -0.69
C SER A 247 7.41 6.89 -1.65
N TYR A 248 8.58 7.29 -1.14
CA TYR A 248 9.82 7.31 -1.90
C TYR A 248 10.28 5.91 -2.32
N ALA A 249 10.23 4.93 -1.41
CA ALA A 249 10.51 3.53 -1.72
C ALA A 249 9.54 2.95 -2.76
N ALA A 250 8.25 3.26 -2.65
CA ALA A 250 7.23 2.84 -3.63
C ALA A 250 7.54 3.38 -5.03
N SER A 251 7.97 4.64 -5.10
CA SER A 251 8.31 5.32 -6.35
C SER A 251 9.59 4.73 -6.95
N LEU A 252 10.59 4.42 -6.12
CA LEU A 252 11.80 3.72 -6.55
C LEU A 252 11.49 2.32 -7.10
N ALA A 253 10.58 1.59 -6.46
CA ALA A 253 10.11 0.28 -6.93
C ALA A 253 9.46 0.39 -8.31
N ALA A 254 8.51 1.33 -8.47
CA ALA A 254 7.83 1.58 -9.73
C ALA A 254 8.82 1.97 -10.83
N TRP A 255 9.78 2.82 -10.51
CA TRP A 255 10.83 3.24 -11.44
C TRP A 255 11.74 2.08 -11.85
N ALA A 256 12.25 1.29 -10.89
CA ALA A 256 13.10 0.14 -11.17
C ALA A 256 12.39 -0.88 -12.07
N VAL A 257 11.13 -1.20 -11.79
CA VAL A 257 10.32 -2.10 -12.62
C VAL A 257 10.06 -1.50 -14.01
N SER A 258 9.85 -0.19 -14.12
CA SER A 258 9.67 0.48 -15.43
C SER A 258 10.92 0.43 -16.33
N LEU A 259 12.10 0.33 -15.72
CA LEU A 259 13.38 0.13 -16.41
C LEU A 259 13.67 -1.35 -16.73
N GLY A 260 12.78 -2.28 -16.35
CA GLY A 260 12.97 -3.71 -16.53
C GLY A 260 13.97 -4.34 -15.54
N LEU A 261 14.28 -3.67 -14.43
CA LEU A 261 15.14 -4.20 -13.38
C LEU A 261 14.35 -5.15 -12.48
N GLU A 262 15.05 -6.09 -11.83
CA GLU A 262 14.46 -6.91 -10.78
C GLU A 262 14.48 -6.12 -9.47
N ALA A 263 13.32 -5.92 -8.86
CA ALA A 263 13.19 -5.16 -7.62
C ALA A 263 12.68 -6.07 -6.49
N GLY A 264 13.35 -6.01 -5.34
CA GLY A 264 12.96 -6.67 -4.09
C GLY A 264 12.91 -5.66 -2.95
N MET A 265 12.35 -6.06 -1.82
CA MET A 265 12.19 -5.18 -0.67
C MET A 265 12.33 -5.96 0.65
N THR A 266 12.94 -5.31 1.63
CA THR A 266 12.87 -5.68 3.03
C THR A 266 12.64 -4.46 3.92
N THR A 267 12.15 -4.66 5.14
CA THR A 267 11.87 -3.59 6.08
C THR A 267 12.01 -4.05 7.52
N ASN A 268 12.37 -3.12 8.41
CA ASN A 268 12.39 -3.34 9.86
C ASN A 268 11.05 -2.99 10.54
N GLY A 269 10.06 -2.56 9.75
CA GLY A 269 8.72 -2.28 10.24
C GLY A 269 7.84 -3.51 10.30
N ASP A 270 6.76 -3.38 11.06
CA ASP A 270 5.80 -4.46 11.23
C ASP A 270 4.77 -4.51 10.09
N ILE A 271 4.40 -5.72 9.70
CA ILE A 271 3.39 -5.99 8.67
C ILE A 271 2.42 -7.01 9.24
N ASP A 272 1.13 -6.69 9.17
CA ASP A 272 0.07 -7.51 9.74
C ASP A 272 0.14 -8.97 9.28
N GLY A 273 0.25 -9.89 10.25
CA GLY A 273 0.26 -11.34 10.01
C GLY A 273 1.62 -11.98 9.78
N LEU A 274 2.70 -11.19 9.65
CA LEU A 274 4.07 -11.71 9.56
C LEU A 274 4.72 -11.75 10.94
N GLN A 275 5.40 -12.85 11.28
CA GLN A 275 6.21 -12.96 12.52
C GLN A 275 7.66 -12.55 12.29
N GLU A 276 8.19 -12.84 11.10
CA GLU A 276 9.54 -12.45 10.68
C GLU A 276 9.51 -11.11 9.94
N PRO A 277 10.68 -10.48 9.71
CA PRO A 277 10.78 -9.32 8.84
C PRO A 277 10.38 -9.70 7.41
N LEU A 278 9.73 -8.78 6.71
CA LEU A 278 9.39 -9.02 5.32
C LEU A 278 10.66 -9.14 4.48
N TYR A 279 10.72 -10.18 3.66
CA TYR A 279 11.70 -10.32 2.60
C TYR A 279 10.95 -10.67 1.29
N ILE A 280 10.98 -9.73 0.35
CA ILE A 280 10.51 -9.94 -1.02
C ILE A 280 11.75 -10.08 -1.89
N GLU A 281 11.92 -11.26 -2.47
CA GLU A 281 13.03 -11.54 -3.38
C GLU A 281 12.96 -10.63 -4.63
N PRO A 282 14.09 -10.12 -5.15
CA PRO A 282 14.09 -9.35 -6.38
C PRO A 282 13.60 -10.18 -7.56
N ALA A 283 12.54 -9.69 -8.19
CA ALA A 283 11.96 -10.21 -9.42
C ALA A 283 11.50 -9.04 -10.30
N GLY A 284 11.15 -9.32 -11.56
CA GLY A 284 10.67 -8.32 -12.51
C GLY A 284 9.14 -8.33 -12.69
N GLY A 285 8.63 -7.30 -13.36
CA GLY A 285 7.25 -7.26 -13.84
C GLY A 285 6.23 -6.61 -12.89
N ASN A 286 5.00 -6.47 -13.39
CA ASN A 286 3.93 -5.74 -12.70
C ASN A 286 3.40 -6.46 -11.45
N ASP A 287 3.41 -7.79 -11.44
CA ASP A 287 2.98 -8.57 -10.26
C ASP A 287 3.94 -8.38 -9.09
N GLN A 288 5.24 -8.27 -9.39
CA GLN A 288 6.24 -7.91 -8.40
C GLN A 288 5.99 -6.50 -7.85
N LEU A 289 5.74 -5.53 -8.74
CA LEU A 289 5.43 -4.17 -8.31
C LEU A 289 4.21 -4.13 -7.39
N ARG A 290 3.11 -4.83 -7.75
CA ARG A 290 1.91 -4.95 -6.90
C ARG A 290 2.22 -5.58 -5.55
N SER A 291 3.09 -6.59 -5.51
CA SER A 291 3.50 -7.26 -4.28
C SER A 291 4.27 -6.32 -3.34
N ILE A 292 5.20 -5.52 -3.89
CA ILE A 292 5.95 -4.50 -3.15
C ILE A 292 5.02 -3.38 -2.67
N LEU A 293 4.18 -2.83 -3.55
CA LEU A 293 3.23 -1.77 -3.19
C LEU A 293 2.20 -2.24 -2.16
N GLY A 294 1.73 -3.48 -2.28
CA GLY A 294 0.86 -4.13 -1.31
C GLY A 294 1.54 -4.27 0.05
N ALA A 295 2.80 -4.72 0.10
CA ALA A 295 3.58 -4.76 1.32
C ALA A 295 3.76 -3.37 1.97
N LEU A 296 4.09 -2.35 1.19
CA LEU A 296 4.24 -0.97 1.67
C LEU A 296 2.90 -0.37 2.17
N ALA A 297 1.77 -0.79 1.61
CA ALA A 297 0.45 -0.43 2.09
C ALA A 297 0.09 -1.10 3.42
N HIS A 298 0.59 -2.31 3.68
CA HIS A 298 0.38 -3.03 4.94
C HIS A 298 1.43 -2.70 6.01
N LEU A 299 2.50 -1.99 5.64
CA LEU A 299 3.58 -1.59 6.52
C LEU A 299 3.11 -0.57 7.56
N ARG A 300 3.14 -0.98 8.83
CA ARG A 300 2.92 -0.11 9.98
C ARG A 300 4.23 0.57 10.36
N ILE A 301 4.15 1.85 10.71
CA ILE A 301 5.29 2.58 11.32
C ILE A 301 5.43 2.15 12.78
N HIS A 302 5.77 0.89 12.97
CA HIS A 302 6.06 0.30 14.26
C HIS A 302 7.32 -0.54 14.10
N ARG A 303 8.35 -0.20 14.87
CA ARG A 303 9.64 -0.89 14.80
C ARG A 303 9.49 -2.31 15.34
N LYS A 304 9.71 -3.29 14.47
CA LYS A 304 9.74 -4.72 14.85
C LYS A 304 11.14 -5.16 15.29
N LEU A 305 12.16 -4.69 14.57
CA LEU A 305 13.57 -4.86 14.91
C LEU A 305 14.36 -3.60 14.58
N THR A 306 15.60 -3.51 15.04
CA THR A 306 16.47 -2.39 14.69
C THR A 306 17.01 -2.56 13.26
N LEU A 307 17.26 -1.44 12.58
CA LEU A 307 17.84 -1.46 11.23
C LEU A 307 19.21 -2.18 11.17
N PRO A 308 20.14 -2.00 12.13
CA PRO A 308 21.39 -2.77 12.15
C PRO A 308 21.15 -4.29 12.20
N THR A 309 20.22 -4.76 13.05
CA THR A 309 19.87 -6.18 13.12
C THR A 309 19.23 -6.68 11.83
N LEU A 310 18.45 -5.85 11.13
CA LEU A 310 17.93 -6.21 9.81
C LEU A 310 19.07 -6.37 8.80
N LEU A 311 20.02 -5.43 8.76
CA LEU A 311 21.16 -5.50 7.85
C LEU A 311 22.05 -6.71 8.14
N GLU A 312 22.24 -7.09 9.41
CA GLU A 312 22.94 -8.31 9.78
C GLU A 312 22.25 -9.58 9.24
N GLN A 313 20.91 -9.65 9.28
CA GLN A 313 20.16 -10.76 8.69
C GLN A 313 20.27 -10.78 7.16
N VAL A 314 20.21 -9.61 6.54
CA VAL A 314 20.40 -9.42 5.09
C VAL A 314 21.80 -9.86 4.67
N GLU A 315 22.84 -9.50 5.41
CA GLU A 315 24.24 -9.95 5.20
C GLU A 315 24.36 -11.47 5.23
N ALA A 316 23.62 -12.14 6.12
CA ALA A 316 23.68 -13.59 6.28
C ALA A 316 22.90 -14.37 5.20
N MET A 317 21.81 -13.80 4.68
CA MET A 317 20.91 -14.50 3.75
C MET A 317 21.28 -14.32 2.27
N LEU A 318 21.92 -13.21 1.90
CA LEU A 318 21.93 -12.76 0.52
C LEU A 318 23.28 -12.94 -0.20
N PRO A 319 23.29 -13.48 -1.43
CA PRO A 319 24.50 -13.57 -2.24
C PRO A 319 24.97 -12.19 -2.72
N GLY A 320 26.24 -12.10 -3.12
CA GLY A 320 26.81 -10.90 -3.73
C GLY A 320 26.17 -10.54 -5.08
N GLY A 321 26.37 -9.30 -5.52
CA GLY A 321 25.95 -8.82 -6.84
C GLY A 321 24.62 -8.06 -6.87
N MET A 322 24.06 -7.66 -5.73
CA MET A 322 22.87 -6.81 -5.67
C MET A 322 23.20 -5.34 -5.42
N ASP A 323 22.26 -4.47 -5.82
CA ASP A 323 22.30 -3.06 -5.50
C ASP A 323 21.28 -2.75 -4.39
N PHE A 324 21.79 -2.45 -3.20
CA PHE A 324 20.99 -2.07 -2.05
C PHE A 324 20.68 -0.57 -2.08
N ALA A 325 19.40 -0.26 -1.93
CA ALA A 325 18.88 1.09 -1.78
C ALA A 325 18.28 1.22 -0.37
N VAL A 326 19.02 1.84 0.56
CA VAL A 326 18.60 1.96 1.96
C VAL A 326 17.89 3.29 2.17
N VAL A 327 16.56 3.25 2.25
CA VAL A 327 15.72 4.41 2.54
C VAL A 327 15.63 4.58 4.04
N SER A 328 16.30 5.60 4.57
CA SER A 328 16.38 5.84 6.01
C SER A 328 16.44 7.34 6.32
N ASN A 329 15.96 7.71 7.50
CA ASN A 329 16.05 9.08 8.01
C ASN A 329 17.40 9.40 8.65
N TYR A 330 18.17 8.39 9.01
CA TYR A 330 19.48 8.54 9.63
C TYR A 330 20.51 7.58 9.03
N TRP A 331 21.78 7.94 9.17
CA TRP A 331 22.93 7.15 8.76
C TRP A 331 24.07 7.37 9.75
N ASP A 332 24.38 6.35 10.56
CA ASP A 332 25.43 6.40 11.59
C ASP A 332 26.62 5.49 11.22
N GLU A 333 27.66 5.49 12.05
CA GLU A 333 28.85 4.67 11.85
C GLU A 333 28.54 3.16 11.88
N THR A 334 27.53 2.73 12.63
CA THR A 334 27.11 1.33 12.69
C THR A 334 26.49 0.88 11.37
N LEU A 335 25.59 1.68 10.80
CA LEU A 335 25.00 1.40 9.48
C LEU A 335 26.05 1.47 8.37
N GLU A 336 27.01 2.39 8.44
CA GLU A 336 28.13 2.45 7.48
C GLU A 336 29.02 1.21 7.58
N MET A 337 29.24 0.67 8.78
CA MET A 337 29.96 -0.60 8.97
C MET A 337 29.26 -1.78 8.28
N HIS A 338 27.94 -1.92 8.48
CA HIS A 338 27.13 -2.94 7.81
C HIS A 338 27.11 -2.75 6.28
N ALA A 339 26.95 -1.51 5.82
CA ALA A 339 27.06 -1.19 4.40
C ALA A 339 28.45 -1.55 3.82
N GLY A 340 29.53 -1.34 4.59
CA GLY A 340 30.88 -1.75 4.23
C GLY A 340 31.02 -3.27 4.07
N ARG A 341 30.40 -4.06 4.96
CA ARG A 341 30.36 -5.53 4.85
C ARG A 341 29.60 -6.00 3.62
N LEU A 342 28.42 -5.44 3.37
CA LEU A 342 27.65 -5.72 2.16
C LEU A 342 28.45 -5.37 0.89
N ARG A 343 29.17 -4.25 0.89
CA ARG A 343 30.08 -3.86 -0.22
C ARG A 343 31.24 -4.84 -0.38
N ALA A 344 31.82 -5.34 0.71
CA ALA A 344 32.87 -6.36 0.66
C ALA A 344 32.38 -7.70 0.06
N LEU A 345 31.09 -8.01 0.19
CA LEU A 345 30.44 -9.16 -0.46
C LEU A 345 30.16 -8.93 -1.96
N GLY A 346 30.58 -7.79 -2.53
CA GLY A 346 30.40 -7.47 -3.95
C GLY A 346 29.06 -6.80 -4.29
N ASN A 347 28.36 -6.25 -3.28
CA ASN A 347 27.14 -5.49 -3.47
C ASN A 347 27.41 -3.98 -3.58
N THR A 348 26.49 -3.23 -4.17
CA THR A 348 26.47 -1.77 -4.03
C THR A 348 25.53 -1.41 -2.89
N VAL A 349 25.90 -0.44 -2.04
CA VAL A 349 24.98 0.08 -1.01
C VAL A 349 24.90 1.59 -1.13
N THR A 350 23.69 2.05 -1.43
CA THR A 350 23.36 3.47 -1.59
C THR A 350 22.43 3.90 -0.46
N TYR A 351 22.86 4.88 0.32
CA TYR A 351 22.01 5.55 1.28
C TYR A 351 21.09 6.54 0.57
N LEU A 352 19.80 6.42 0.84
CA LEU A 352 18.75 7.26 0.30
C LEU A 352 18.12 8.06 1.47
N PRO A 353 18.57 9.30 1.72
CA PRO A 353 17.97 10.15 2.74
C PRO A 353 16.53 10.48 2.35
N ILE A 354 15.63 10.44 3.32
CA ILE A 354 14.25 10.88 3.10
C ILE A 354 14.27 12.40 2.87
N PRO A 355 13.75 12.91 1.73
CA PRO A 355 13.71 14.35 1.49
C PRO A 355 12.93 15.02 2.62
N GLN A 356 13.37 16.18 3.11
CA GLN A 356 12.59 16.98 4.07
C GLN A 356 11.65 17.93 3.31
N ALA A 357 10.50 18.28 3.91
CA ALA A 357 9.61 19.25 3.27
C ALA A 357 10.32 20.61 3.16
N GLU A 358 10.14 21.33 2.05
CA GLU A 358 10.80 22.62 1.79
C GLU A 358 10.58 23.69 2.89
N GLY A 359 9.62 23.49 3.80
CA GLY A 359 9.40 24.35 4.97
C GLY A 359 10.47 24.29 6.07
N ASP A 360 11.26 23.22 6.16
CA ASP A 360 12.26 23.06 7.24
C ASP A 360 13.67 23.60 6.88
N ARG A 361 13.94 23.82 5.59
CA ARG A 361 15.22 24.43 5.15
C ARG A 361 15.36 25.90 5.51
N ALA A 362 14.26 26.58 5.87
CA ALA A 362 14.26 27.98 6.26
C ALA A 362 14.54 28.22 7.76
N ALA A 363 14.64 27.15 8.56
CA ALA A 363 14.76 27.24 10.02
C ALA A 363 16.03 26.58 10.60
N SER A 364 16.98 26.17 9.75
CA SER A 364 18.28 25.61 10.19
C SER A 364 19.45 26.56 9.97
#